data_AF-A0A396HK47-F1
#
_entry.id   AF-A0A396HK47-F1
#
_cell.length_a   1.000
_cell.length_b   1.000
_cell.length_c   1.000
_cell.angle_alpha   90.00
_cell.angle_beta   90.00
_cell.angle_gamma   90.00
#
_symmetry.space_group_name_H-M   'P 1'
#
loop_
_entity.id
_entity.type
_entity.pdbx_description
1 polymer ?
#
loop_
_entity_poly.entity_id
_entity_poly.type
_entity_poly.pdbx_seq_one_letter_code
_entity_poly.pdbx_strand_id
1 'polypeptide(L)' 'MVSVADVFASRCTITITPNWIEKLILQTTYSEEQVKDTARSLVCFYSKVKEFPVIANKYSNIEKGFVAHLKPAKSLYV' A
#
# COMPACT_ATOMS: atom_id res chain seq x y z
N MET A 1 -12.33 -1.77 5.18
CA MET A 1 -11.47 -2.80 4.56
C MET A 1 -10.43 -2.21 3.60
N VAL A 2 -10.82 -1.48 2.54
CA VAL A 2 -9.86 -0.95 1.52
C VAL A 2 -8.80 -0.01 2.12
N SER A 3 -9.19 0.93 2.98
CA SER A 3 -8.22 1.84 3.65
C SER A 3 -7.19 1.08 4.49
N VAL A 4 -7.64 0.04 5.17
CA VAL A 4 -6.81 -0.83 6.00
C VAL A 4 -5.83 -1.64 5.12
N ALA A 5 -6.30 -2.12 3.97
CA ALA A 5 -5.48 -2.81 2.97
C ALA A 5 -4.44 -1.90 2.31
N ASP A 6 -4.79 -0.65 2.05
CA ASP A 6 -3.84 0.36 1.58
C ASP A 6 -2.74 0.62 2.61
N VAL A 7 -3.09 0.79 3.89
CA VAL A 7 -2.08 0.95 4.95
C VAL A 7 -1.13 -0.26 5.00
N PHE A 8 -1.66 -1.48 4.91
CA PHE A 8 -0.83 -2.68 4.86
C PHE A 8 0.06 -2.72 3.61
N ALA A 9 -0.48 -2.47 2.43
CA ALA A 9 0.26 -2.46 1.16
C ALA A 9 1.36 -1.38 1.14
N SER A 10 1.06 -0.19 1.67
CA SER A 10 1.98 0.93 1.79
C SER A 10 3.12 0.63 2.78
N ARG A 11 2.81 0.02 3.93
CA ARG A 11 3.83 -0.43 4.90
C ARG A 11 4.76 -1.48 4.30
N CYS A 12 4.21 -2.47 3.58
CA CYS A 12 4.99 -3.46 2.85
C CYS A 12 5.89 -2.82 1.77
N THR A 13 5.42 -1.74 1.12
CA THR A 13 6.15 -1.03 0.07
C THR A 13 7.32 -0.22 0.62
N ILE A 14 7.14 0.39 1.79
CA ILE A 14 8.16 1.18 2.50
C ILE A 14 9.03 0.27 3.41
N THR A 15 8.84 -1.06 3.35
CA THR A 15 9.59 -2.07 4.13
C THR A 15 9.56 -1.82 5.65
N ILE A 16 8.43 -1.35 6.18
CA ILE A 16 8.26 -1.08 7.62
C ILE A 16 7.94 -2.40 8.35
N THR A 17 8.87 -2.90 9.16
CA THR A 17 8.66 -4.09 10.01
C THR A 17 8.25 -3.72 11.44
N PRO A 18 7.21 -4.35 12.02
CA PRO A 18 6.34 -5.38 11.44
C PRO A 18 5.34 -4.77 10.43
N ASN A 19 5.08 -5.48 9.32
CA ASN A 19 4.14 -5.01 8.29
C ASN A 19 2.71 -4.88 8.85
N TRP A 20 2.34 -5.76 9.78
CA TRP A 20 1.06 -5.78 10.49
C TRP A 20 1.32 -5.85 12.00
N ILE A 21 0.77 -4.90 12.77
CA ILE A 21 1.00 -4.78 14.22
C ILE A 21 -0.30 -5.00 15.00
N GLU A 22 -0.19 -5.47 16.22
CA GLU A 22 -1.33 -5.75 17.11
C GLU A 22 -2.25 -4.53 17.29
N LYS A 23 -1.68 -3.32 17.32
CA LYS A 23 -2.45 -2.07 17.37
C LYS A 23 -3.37 -1.86 16.17
N LEU A 24 -2.95 -2.27 14.96
CA LEU A 24 -3.79 -2.20 13.76
C LEU A 24 -4.94 -3.20 13.86
N ILE A 25 -4.71 -4.39 14.41
CA ILE A 25 -5.76 -5.40 14.65
C ILE A 25 -6.79 -4.84 15.63
N LEU A 26 -6.35 -4.25 16.75
CA LEU A 26 -7.24 -3.68 17.76
C LEU A 26 -8.11 -2.54 17.23
N GLN A 27 -7.58 -1.69 16.35
CA GLN A 27 -8.31 -0.55 15.80
C GLN A 27 -9.22 -0.91 14.62
N THR A 28 -8.84 -1.90 13.83
CA THR A 28 -9.53 -2.22 12.57
C THR A 28 -10.35 -3.50 12.62
N THR A 29 -10.17 -4.31 13.67
CA THR A 29 -10.77 -5.64 13.87
C THR A 29 -10.53 -6.65 12.74
N TYR A 30 -9.61 -6.35 11.80
CA TYR A 30 -9.24 -7.23 10.71
C TYR A 30 -7.94 -8.00 11.01
N SER A 31 -7.87 -9.25 10.54
CA SER A 31 -6.64 -10.03 10.53
C SER A 31 -5.80 -9.73 9.28
N GLU A 32 -4.50 -10.04 9.32
CA GLU A 32 -3.62 -9.87 8.15
C GLU A 32 -4.16 -10.62 6.93
N GLU A 33 -4.60 -11.88 7.11
CA GLU A 33 -5.12 -12.73 6.04
C GLU A 33 -6.34 -12.13 5.34
N GLN A 34 -7.28 -11.54 6.10
CA GLN A 34 -8.48 -10.90 5.56
C GLN A 34 -8.16 -9.69 4.67
N VAL A 35 -7.08 -8.98 5.02
CA VAL A 35 -6.70 -7.73 4.35
C VAL A 35 -5.74 -8.01 3.18
N LYS A 36 -5.01 -9.12 3.23
CA LYS A 36 -3.95 -9.49 2.28
C LYS A 36 -4.44 -9.61 0.85
N ASP A 37 -5.60 -10.23 0.61
CA ASP A 37 -6.12 -10.39 -0.76
C ASP A 37 -6.60 -9.06 -1.36
N THR A 38 -7.16 -8.18 -0.52
CA THR A 38 -7.49 -6.81 -0.95
C THR A 38 -6.22 -6.00 -1.22
N ALA A 39 -5.19 -6.17 -0.39
CA ALA A 39 -3.89 -5.50 -0.56
C ALA A 39 -3.16 -5.95 -1.84
N ARG A 40 -3.21 -7.25 -2.17
CA ARG A 40 -2.70 -7.79 -3.45
C ARG A 40 -3.35 -7.10 -4.64
N SER A 41 -4.67 -6.94 -4.62
CA SER A 41 -5.41 -6.23 -5.67
C SER A 41 -5.01 -4.76 -5.77
N LEU A 42 -4.80 -4.08 -4.64
CA LEU A 42 -4.36 -2.67 -4.59
C LEU A 42 -2.95 -2.49 -5.15
N VAL A 43 -2.03 -3.40 -4.84
CA VAL A 43 -0.65 -3.35 -5.33
C VAL A 43 -0.58 -3.42 -6.86
N CYS A 44 -1.50 -4.14 -7.50
CA CYS A 44 -1.65 -4.15 -8.96
C CYS A 44 -2.12 -2.79 -9.53
N PHE A 45 -2.83 -1.97 -8.77
CA PHE A 45 -3.16 -0.61 -9.18
C PHE A 45 -1.98 0.35 -8.94
N TYR A 46 -1.20 0.15 -7.86
CA TYR A 46 -0.01 0.96 -7.59
C TYR A 46 1.06 0.77 -8.66
N SER A 47 1.20 -0.44 -9.21
CA SER A 47 2.14 -0.69 -10.31
C SER A 47 1.79 0.07 -11.59
N LYS A 48 0.50 0.36 -11.79
CA LYS A 48 -0.05 1.09 -12.94
C LYS A 48 -0.11 2.60 -12.74
N VAL A 49 0.39 3.15 -11.63
CA VAL A 49 0.31 4.59 -11.35
C VAL A 49 0.86 5.46 -12.50
N LYS A 50 1.85 4.95 -13.25
CA LYS A 50 2.46 5.61 -14.41
C LYS A 50 1.52 5.74 -15.61
N GLU A 51 0.49 4.91 -15.71
CA GLU A 51 -0.57 5.00 -16.73
C GLU A 51 -1.53 6.16 -16.45
N PHE A 52 -1.50 6.72 -15.22
CA PHE A 52 -2.37 7.81 -14.78
C PHE A 52 -1.54 9.08 -14.48
N PRO A 53 -1.16 9.87 -15.50
CA PRO A 53 -0.21 10.97 -15.36
C PRO A 53 -0.65 12.07 -14.39
N VAL A 54 -1.96 12.33 -14.27
CA VAL A 54 -2.51 13.30 -13.31
C VAL A 54 -2.21 12.87 -11.87
N ILE A 55 -2.39 11.57 -11.57
CA ILE A 55 -2.15 11.00 -10.25
C ILE A 55 -0.65 10.89 -10.01
N ALA A 56 0.12 10.35 -10.96
CA ALA A 56 1.57 10.25 -10.86
C ALA A 56 2.20 11.62 -10.55
N ASN A 57 1.86 12.67 -11.31
CA ASN A 57 2.41 14.01 -11.08
C ASN A 57 2.02 14.59 -9.72
N LYS A 58 0.77 14.37 -9.28
CA LYS A 58 0.30 14.85 -7.96
C LYS A 58 1.10 14.23 -6.80
N TYR A 59 1.45 12.96 -6.91
CA TYR A 59 2.14 12.19 -5.86
C TYR A 59 3.66 12.07 -6.09
N SER A 60 4.19 12.67 -7.17
CA SER A 60 5.61 12.89 -7.43
C SER A 60 6.15 14.18 -6.82
N ASN A 61 5.34 14.96 -6.11
CA ASN A 61 5.79 16.15 -5.40
C ASN A 61 6.55 15.79 -4.10
N ILE A 62 7.58 16.55 -3.74
CA ILE A 62 8.33 16.43 -2.48
C ILE A 62 7.43 16.56 -1.25
N GLU A 63 6.42 17.41 -1.30
CA GLU A 63 5.44 17.57 -0.22
C GLU A 63 4.60 16.31 0.04
N LYS A 64 4.53 15.42 -0.97
CA LYS A 64 3.84 14.13 -0.91
C LYS A 64 4.83 12.96 -0.79
N GLY A 65 6.10 13.24 -0.53
CA GLY A 65 7.13 12.23 -0.27
C GLY A 65 7.54 11.41 -1.50
N PHE A 66 7.32 11.91 -2.72
CA PHE A 66 7.66 11.21 -3.97
C PHE A 66 7.09 9.78 -4.07
N VAL A 67 5.94 9.51 -3.42
CA VAL A 67 5.41 8.15 -3.28
C VAL A 67 5.06 7.50 -4.62
N ALA A 68 4.77 8.28 -5.66
CA ALA A 68 4.55 7.77 -7.03
C ALA A 68 5.80 7.12 -7.66
N HIS A 69 6.99 7.37 -7.12
CA HIS A 69 8.24 6.75 -7.58
C HIS A 69 8.56 5.43 -6.88
N LEU A 70 7.84 5.10 -5.80
CA LEU A 70 8.05 3.87 -5.05
C LEU A 70 7.60 2.66 -5.88
N LYS A 71 8.44 1.62 -5.90
CA LYS A 71 8.07 0.34 -6.51
C LYS A 71 7.20 -0.42 -5.51
N PRO A 72 5.99 -0.86 -5.89
CA PRO A 72 5.11 -1.55 -4.96
C PRO A 72 5.77 -2.83 -4.40
N ALA A 73 5.37 -3.21 -3.18
CA ALA A 73 5.96 -4.32 -2.44
C ALA A 73 5.97 -5.63 -3.24
N LYS A 74 7.15 -6.22 -3.43
CA LYS A 74 7.27 -7.49 -4.17
C LYS A 74 6.62 -8.68 -3.46
N SER A 75 6.57 -8.64 -2.14
CA SER A 75 5.94 -9.66 -1.29
C SER A 75 4.43 -9.78 -1.47
N LEU A 76 3.80 -8.77 -2.10
CA LEU A 76 2.36 -8.74 -2.36
C LEU A 76 2.04 -9.03 -3.83
N TYR A 77 3.03 -9.24 -4.71
CA TYR A 77 2.77 -9.87 -6.00
C TYR A 77 2.67 -11.39 -5.78
N VAL A 78 1.63 -11.98 -6.35
CA VAL A 78 1.48 -13.44 -6.47
C VAL A 78 2.14 -13.88 -7.77
#